data_AF-A0A4R1KS57-F1
#
_entry.id   AF-A0A4R1KS57-F1
#
_cell.length_a   1.000
_cell.length_b   1.000
_cell.length_c   1.000
_cell.angle_alpha   90.00
_cell.angle_beta   90.00
_cell.angle_gamma   90.00
#
_symmetry.space_group_name_H-M   'P 1'
#
loop_
_entity.id
_entity.type
_entity.pdbx_description
1 polymer ?
#
loop_
_entity_poly.entity_id
_entity_poly.type
_entity_poly.pdbx_seq_one_letter_code
_entity_poly.pdbx_strand_id
1 'polypeptide(L)'
;MTENIKQNLYNQCQAQLGARLEVIKNKIADIQNSLQSETKSTAGDKHETGRAMLQLEREKAGQQLAELQKQQELLHKINPEQTHTKVALGSIVKTSSANYFIAVSIGEIKLNNELFFAISAATPIGQLLLSKQVGDSVQFRAQQFTIIEII
;
A
#
# COMPACT_ATOMS: atom_id res chain seq x y z
N MET A 1 6.37 -13.03 -26.28
CA MET A 1 5.57 -12.08 -25.48
C MET A 1 6.53 -11.41 -24.52
N THR A 2 6.80 -10.12 -24.72
CA THR A 2 7.66 -9.35 -23.81
C THR A 2 6.87 -9.15 -22.52
N GLU A 3 7.31 -9.75 -21.41
CA GLU A 3 6.67 -9.53 -20.12
C GLU A 3 6.73 -8.05 -19.74
N ASN A 4 5.58 -7.40 -19.59
CA ASN A 4 5.52 -6.03 -19.13
C ASN A 4 5.69 -6.03 -17.59
N ILE A 5 6.92 -5.73 -17.13
CA ILE A 5 7.27 -5.63 -15.71
C ILE A 5 6.30 -4.72 -14.95
N LYS A 6 5.89 -3.59 -15.55
CA LYS A 6 4.96 -2.64 -14.93
C LYS A 6 3.58 -3.25 -14.73
N GLN A 7 3.07 -3.99 -15.71
CA GLN A 7 1.81 -4.72 -15.58
C GLN A 7 1.87 -5.76 -14.46
N ASN A 8 2.99 -6.50 -14.37
CA ASN A 8 3.18 -7.50 -13.31
C ASN A 8 3.22 -6.85 -11.92
N LEU A 9 3.96 -5.76 -11.75
CA LEU A 9 4.01 -5.02 -10.47
C LEU A 9 2.64 -4.44 -10.10
N TYR A 10 1.91 -3.90 -11.07
CA TYR A 10 0.54 -3.43 -10.88
C TYR A 10 -0.38 -4.56 -10.40
N ASN A 11 -0.36 -5.72 -11.07
CA ASN A 11 -1.18 -6.87 -10.71
C ASN A 11 -0.84 -7.40 -9.30
N GLN A 12 0.45 -7.43 -8.94
CA GLN A 12 0.86 -7.82 -7.58
C GLN A 12 0.37 -6.82 -6.53
N CYS A 13 0.42 -5.52 -6.80
CA CYS A 13 -0.16 -4.50 -5.92
C CYS A 13 -1.67 -4.72 -5.73
N GLN A 14 -2.38 -4.99 -6.83
CA GLN A 14 -3.83 -5.24 -6.80
C GLN A 14 -4.16 -6.49 -5.97
N ALA A 15 -3.45 -7.60 -6.19
CA ALA A 15 -3.62 -8.84 -5.44
C ALA A 15 -3.36 -8.66 -3.94
N GLN A 16 -2.28 -7.98 -3.57
CA GLN A 16 -1.97 -7.73 -2.15
C GLN A 16 -2.99 -6.82 -1.46
N LEU A 17 -3.45 -5.75 -2.13
CA LEU A 17 -4.52 -4.91 -1.60
C LEU A 17 -5.83 -5.69 -1.45
N GLY A 18 -6.16 -6.56 -2.41
CA GLY A 18 -7.33 -7.44 -2.36
C GLY A 18 -7.28 -8.38 -1.15
N ALA A 19 -6.16 -9.05 -0.94
CA ALA A 19 -5.97 -9.94 0.21
C ALA A 19 -6.09 -9.19 1.55
N ARG A 20 -5.48 -7.99 1.66
CA ARG A 20 -5.60 -7.15 2.86
C ARG A 20 -7.04 -6.69 3.11
N LEU A 21 -7.75 -6.34 2.05
CA LEU A 21 -9.16 -5.92 2.13
C LEU A 21 -10.04 -7.06 2.67
N GLU A 22 -9.83 -8.28 2.19
CA GLU A 22 -10.57 -9.45 2.66
C GLU A 22 -10.34 -9.70 4.16
N VAL A 23 -9.08 -9.65 4.61
CA VAL A 23 -8.73 -9.79 6.03
C VAL A 23 -9.44 -8.74 6.90
N ILE A 24 -9.45 -7.47 6.48
CA ILE A 24 -10.12 -6.40 7.23
C ILE A 24 -11.64 -6.55 7.23
N LYS A 25 -12.24 -6.98 6.11
CA LYS A 25 -13.68 -7.26 6.05
C LYS A 25 -14.08 -8.38 7.02
N ASN A 26 -13.31 -9.47 7.05
CA ASN A 26 -13.54 -10.58 7.97
C ASN A 26 -13.42 -10.12 9.42
N LYS A 27 -12.37 -9.35 9.75
CA LYS A 27 -12.20 -8.76 11.08
C LYS A 27 -13.40 -7.90 11.50
N ILE A 28 -13.93 -7.07 10.60
CA ILE A 28 -15.11 -6.24 10.89
C ILE A 28 -16.33 -7.11 11.16
N ALA A 29 -16.55 -8.17 10.37
CA ALA A 29 -17.64 -9.11 10.59
C ALA A 29 -17.53 -9.82 11.95
N ASP A 30 -16.33 -10.24 12.34
CA ASP A 30 -16.09 -10.89 13.63
C ASP A 30 -16.36 -9.96 14.82
N ILE A 31 -15.95 -8.68 14.71
CA ILE A 31 -16.26 -7.66 15.72
C ILE A 31 -17.77 -7.45 15.82
N GLN A 32 -18.49 -7.41 14.69
CA GLN A 32 -19.95 -7.27 14.67
C GLN A 32 -20.66 -8.47 15.33
N ASN A 33 -20.22 -9.69 15.02
CA ASN A 33 -20.74 -10.92 15.64
C ASN A 33 -20.49 -10.93 17.16
N SER A 34 -19.32 -10.47 17.60
CA SER A 34 -18.95 -10.38 19.01
C SER A 34 -19.81 -9.35 19.76
N LEU A 35 -20.00 -8.15 19.18
CA LEU A 35 -20.89 -7.13 19.73
C LEU A 35 -22.34 -7.61 19.86
N GLN A 36 -22.84 -8.36 18.87
CA GLN A 36 -24.19 -8.92 18.92
C GLN A 36 -24.32 -9.98 20.02
N SER A 37 -23.29 -10.81 20.21
CA SER A 37 -23.26 -11.84 21.26
C SER A 37 -23.21 -11.23 22.66
N GLU A 38 -22.42 -10.17 22.86
CA GLU A 38 -22.40 -9.41 24.13
C GLU A 38 -23.72 -8.67 24.41
N THR A 39 -24.57 -8.42 23.39
CA THR A 39 -25.91 -7.84 23.60
C THR A 39 -26.88 -8.83 24.24
N LYS A 40 -26.65 -10.14 24.08
CA LYS A 40 -27.56 -11.19 24.54
C LYS A 40 -27.25 -11.69 25.96
N SER A 41 -26.05 -11.43 26.49
CA SER A 41 -25.66 -11.74 27.87
C SER A 41 -25.87 -10.51 28.76
N THR A 42 -26.99 -10.44 29.48
CA THR A 42 -27.42 -9.27 30.28
C THR A 42 -27.07 -9.38 31.77
N ALA A 43 -25.80 -9.56 32.14
CA ALA A 43 -25.39 -9.73 33.54
C ALA A 43 -24.28 -8.74 34.01
N GLY A 44 -24.63 -7.47 34.22
CA GLY A 44 -23.91 -6.52 35.10
C GLY A 44 -22.54 -5.94 34.66
N ASP A 45 -22.01 -5.03 35.50
CA ASP A 45 -20.84 -4.13 35.42
C ASP A 45 -19.59 -4.60 34.62
N LYS A 46 -19.37 -5.91 34.45
CA LYS A 46 -18.25 -6.47 33.67
C LYS A 46 -18.39 -6.29 32.15
N HIS A 47 -19.60 -6.03 31.65
CA HIS A 47 -19.87 -5.88 30.21
C HIS A 47 -19.41 -4.53 29.62
N GLU A 48 -19.26 -3.48 30.41
CA GLU A 48 -18.93 -2.14 29.90
C GLU A 48 -17.53 -2.08 29.27
N THR A 49 -16.56 -2.76 29.88
CA THR A 49 -15.17 -2.77 29.39
C THR A 49 -14.99 -3.60 28.11
N GLY A 50 -15.67 -4.75 28.00
CA GLY A 50 -15.63 -5.62 26.82
C GLY A 50 -16.21 -4.94 25.58
N ARG A 51 -17.38 -4.32 25.73
CA ARG A 51 -18.01 -3.53 24.66
C ARG A 51 -17.17 -2.33 24.24
N ALA A 52 -16.62 -1.59 25.21
CA ALA A 52 -15.77 -0.44 24.91
C ALA A 52 -14.53 -0.87 24.08
N MET A 53 -13.94 -2.02 24.41
CA MET A 53 -12.81 -2.58 23.66
C MET A 53 -13.22 -2.96 22.23
N LEU A 54 -14.33 -3.68 22.04
CA LEU A 54 -14.84 -4.05 20.72
C LEU A 54 -15.18 -2.82 19.86
N GLN A 55 -15.70 -1.76 20.47
CA GLN A 55 -15.98 -0.51 19.79
C GLN A 55 -14.69 0.17 19.30
N LEU A 56 -13.65 0.19 20.13
CA LEU A 56 -12.32 0.71 19.75
C LEU A 56 -11.70 -0.12 18.63
N GLU A 57 -11.83 -1.45 18.68
CA GLU A 57 -11.37 -2.32 17.59
C GLU A 57 -12.13 -2.06 16.30
N ARG A 58 -13.44 -1.83 16.37
CA ARG A 58 -14.28 -1.46 15.22
C ARG A 58 -13.80 -0.16 14.58
N GLU A 59 -13.50 0.85 15.40
CA GLU A 59 -12.98 2.13 14.93
C GLU A 59 -11.64 1.95 14.22
N LYS A 60 -10.70 1.22 14.83
CA LYS A 60 -9.39 0.92 14.23
C LYS A 60 -9.53 0.16 12.90
N ALA A 61 -10.39 -0.85 12.86
CA ALA A 61 -10.64 -1.61 11.64
C ALA A 61 -11.28 -0.74 10.54
N GLY A 62 -12.19 0.17 10.91
CA GLY A 62 -12.79 1.15 10.00
C GLY A 62 -11.76 2.12 9.42
N GLN A 63 -10.83 2.63 10.24
CA GLN A 63 -9.72 3.47 9.78
C GLN A 63 -8.81 2.72 8.80
N GLN A 64 -8.47 1.46 9.10
CA GLN A 64 -7.69 0.60 8.20
C GLN A 64 -8.40 0.33 6.88
N LEU A 65 -9.72 0.09 6.91
CA LEU A 65 -10.53 -0.09 5.71
C LEU A 65 -10.52 1.16 4.83
N ALA A 66 -10.73 2.34 5.43
CA ALA A 66 -10.74 3.61 4.70
C ALA A 66 -9.38 3.90 4.05
N GLU A 67 -8.28 3.59 4.72
CA GLU A 67 -6.93 3.74 4.15
C GLU A 67 -6.68 2.77 3.00
N LEU A 68 -7.09 1.50 3.13
CA LEU A 68 -6.99 0.53 2.03
C LEU A 68 -7.82 0.94 0.81
N GLN A 69 -9.02 1.50 1.01
CA GLN A 69 -9.86 2.01 -0.08
C GLN A 69 -9.16 3.16 -0.82
N LYS A 70 -8.57 4.12 -0.11
CA LYS A 70 -7.77 5.20 -0.73
C LYS A 70 -6.59 4.65 -1.53
N GLN A 71 -5.92 3.62 -1.02
CA GLN A 71 -4.82 2.96 -1.74
C GLN A 71 -5.34 2.27 -3.02
N GLN A 72 -6.49 1.59 -2.96
CA GLN A 72 -7.11 1.03 -4.15
C GLN A 72 -7.45 2.12 -5.17
N GLU A 73 -8.09 3.21 -4.76
CA GLU A 73 -8.41 4.34 -5.63
C GLU A 73 -7.16 4.94 -6.29
N LEU A 74 -6.05 5.07 -5.53
CA LEU A 74 -4.79 5.53 -6.07
C LEU A 74 -4.21 4.56 -7.10
N LEU A 75 -4.25 3.25 -6.82
CA LEU A 75 -3.78 2.23 -7.74
C LEU A 75 -4.57 2.26 -9.06
N HIS A 76 -5.90 2.41 -9.01
CA HIS A 76 -6.73 2.49 -10.22
C HIS A 76 -6.43 3.70 -11.13
N LYS A 77 -5.73 4.72 -10.63
CA LYS A 77 -5.28 5.86 -11.45
C LYS A 77 -4.03 5.54 -12.28
N ILE A 78 -3.37 4.41 -12.03
CA ILE A 78 -2.17 4.01 -12.75
C ILE A 78 -2.56 3.31 -14.04
N ASN A 79 -2.03 3.81 -15.16
CA ASN A 79 -2.04 3.10 -16.43
C ASN A 79 -0.67 2.43 -16.66
N PRO A 80 -0.56 1.08 -16.59
CA PRO A 80 0.69 0.36 -16.80
C PRO A 80 1.25 0.44 -18.23
N GLU A 81 0.50 0.95 -19.19
CA GLU A 81 0.97 1.19 -20.57
C GLU A 81 1.64 2.56 -20.73
N GLN A 82 1.41 3.47 -19.80
CA GLN A 82 1.94 4.83 -19.88
C GLN A 82 3.43 4.87 -19.53
N THR A 83 4.22 5.51 -20.40
CA THR A 83 5.65 5.78 -20.19
C THR A 83 5.86 7.17 -19.58
N HIS A 84 6.96 7.33 -18.85
CA HIS A 84 7.25 8.56 -18.13
C HIS A 84 8.70 9.00 -18.36
N THR A 85 8.91 10.28 -18.67
CA THR A 85 10.25 10.88 -18.77
C THR A 85 10.76 11.40 -17.42
N LYS A 86 9.84 11.73 -16.52
CA LYS A 86 10.09 12.11 -15.13
C LYS A 86 9.31 11.18 -14.22
N VAL A 87 9.83 10.93 -13.02
CA VAL A 87 9.18 10.08 -12.04
C VAL A 87 7.79 10.63 -11.70
N ALA A 88 6.77 9.80 -11.88
CA ALA A 88 5.38 10.09 -11.60
C ALA A 88 4.66 8.86 -11.03
N LEU A 89 3.39 9.00 -10.69
CA LEU A 89 2.54 7.88 -10.29
C LEU A 89 2.48 6.85 -11.44
N GLY A 90 2.78 5.59 -11.14
CA GLY A 90 2.87 4.49 -12.10
C GLY A 90 4.26 4.28 -12.70
N SER A 91 5.25 5.13 -12.40
CA SER A 91 6.62 4.93 -12.87
C SER A 91 7.32 3.80 -12.10
N ILE A 92 8.13 3.02 -12.81
CA ILE A 92 9.20 2.24 -12.20
C ILE A 92 10.46 3.09 -12.22
N VAL A 93 11.17 3.16 -11.09
CA VAL A 93 12.41 3.91 -10.96
C VAL A 93 13.51 2.95 -10.56
N LYS A 94 14.44 2.68 -11.48
CA LYS A 94 15.67 1.95 -11.14
C LYS A 94 16.73 2.94 -10.70
N THR A 95 17.35 2.64 -9.57
CA THR A 95 18.43 3.48 -9.01
C THR A 95 19.68 2.66 -8.80
N SER A 96 20.78 3.33 -8.49
CA SER A 96 22.04 2.66 -8.12
C SER A 96 21.98 1.89 -6.80
N SER A 97 20.87 1.94 -6.06
CA SER A 97 20.70 1.22 -4.79
C SER A 97 19.52 0.25 -4.77
N ALA A 98 18.35 0.68 -5.25
CA ALA A 98 17.11 -0.08 -5.14
C ALA A 98 16.15 0.30 -6.27
N ASN A 99 15.25 -0.63 -6.61
CA ASN A 99 14.20 -0.35 -7.58
C ASN A 99 12.91 0.01 -6.86
N TYR A 100 12.23 1.05 -7.35
CA TYR A 100 10.98 1.53 -6.79
C TYR A 100 9.87 1.43 -7.81
N PHE A 101 8.66 1.16 -7.34
CA PHE A 101 7.44 1.34 -8.11
C PHE A 101 6.59 2.39 -7.40
N ILE A 102 6.37 3.53 -8.06
CA ILE A 102 5.64 4.66 -7.49
C ILE A 102 4.14 4.38 -7.63
N ALA A 103 3.56 3.75 -6.62
CA ALA A 103 2.17 3.34 -6.63
C ALA A 103 1.55 3.46 -5.23
N VAL A 104 1.43 2.32 -4.55
CA VAL A 104 0.84 2.19 -3.20
C VAL A 104 1.85 1.53 -2.27
N SER A 105 1.74 1.83 -0.98
CA SER A 105 2.65 1.31 0.05
C SER A 105 2.32 -0.14 0.43
N ILE A 106 2.61 -1.09 -0.46
CA ILE A 106 2.44 -2.52 -0.19
C ILE A 106 3.74 -3.23 0.15
N GLY A 107 4.89 -2.58 -0.02
CA GLY A 107 6.19 -3.05 0.44
C GLY A 107 7.00 -3.70 -0.67
N GLU A 108 7.71 -4.76 -0.35
CA GLU A 108 8.60 -5.46 -1.28
C GLU A 108 7.83 -6.39 -2.24
N ILE A 109 8.18 -6.33 -3.52
CA ILE A 109 7.75 -7.25 -4.56
C ILE A 109 8.99 -7.85 -5.22
N LYS A 110 9.06 -9.18 -5.26
CA LYS A 110 10.06 -9.91 -6.04
C LYS A 110 9.47 -10.26 -7.40
N LEU A 111 10.17 -9.89 -8.47
CA LEU A 111 9.78 -10.19 -9.84
C LEU A 111 11.06 -10.44 -10.66
N ASN A 112 11.13 -11.57 -11.37
CA ASN A 112 12.25 -11.91 -12.26
C ASN A 112 13.64 -11.77 -11.60
N ASN A 113 13.78 -12.24 -10.36
CA ASN A 113 14.97 -12.10 -9.51
C ASN A 113 15.38 -10.65 -9.14
N GLU A 114 14.60 -9.66 -9.53
CA GLU A 114 14.75 -8.27 -9.07
C GLU A 114 13.79 -7.99 -7.89
N LEU A 115 14.25 -7.12 -6.99
CA LEU A 115 13.47 -6.63 -5.85
C LEU A 115 12.98 -5.21 -6.15
N PHE A 116 11.67 -4.99 -6.03
CA PHE A 116 11.03 -3.70 -6.19
C PHE A 116 10.35 -3.29 -4.88
N PHE A 117 10.47 -2.03 -4.51
CA PHE A 117 9.72 -1.43 -3.41
C PHE A 117 8.53 -0.67 -3.99
N ALA A 118 7.32 -1.20 -3.79
CA ALA A 118 6.09 -0.48 -4.10
C ALA A 118 5.80 0.51 -2.97
N ILE A 119 5.89 1.79 -3.32
CA ILE A 119 5.80 2.92 -2.38
C ILE A 119 4.78 3.94 -2.87
N SER A 120 4.06 4.57 -1.95
CA SER A 120 3.24 5.73 -2.29
C SER A 120 4.10 6.97 -2.56
N ALA A 121 3.69 7.76 -3.53
CA ALA A 121 4.23 9.09 -3.81
C ALA A 121 4.17 10.04 -2.59
N ALA A 122 3.27 9.78 -1.63
CA ALA A 122 3.15 10.55 -0.39
C ALA A 122 4.20 10.17 0.68
N THR A 123 4.95 9.09 0.50
CA THR A 123 6.03 8.72 1.44
C THR A 123 7.22 9.67 1.31
N PRO A 124 8.07 9.83 2.36
CA PRO A 124 9.23 10.73 2.29
C PRO A 124 10.15 10.46 1.10
N ILE A 125 10.41 9.18 0.79
CA ILE A 125 11.21 8.80 -0.37
C ILE A 125 10.46 9.03 -1.69
N GLY A 126 9.15 8.76 -1.74
CA GLY A 126 8.32 9.04 -2.91
C GLY A 126 8.33 10.52 -3.28
N GLN A 127 8.22 11.41 -2.29
CA GLN A 127 8.28 12.86 -2.49
C GLN A 127 9.63 13.33 -3.04
N LEU A 128 10.73 12.72 -2.61
CA LEU A 128 12.07 13.04 -3.12
C LEU A 128 12.31 12.57 -4.56
N LEU A 129 11.69 11.44 -4.93
CA LEU A 129 11.80 10.86 -6.26
C LEU A 129 10.89 11.57 -7.26
N LEU A 130 9.71 12.05 -6.84
CA LEU A 130 8.74 12.71 -7.72
C LEU A 130 9.38 13.83 -8.55
N SER A 131 9.01 13.89 -9.83
CA SER A 131 9.49 14.86 -10.84
C SER A 131 10.99 14.82 -11.15
N LYS A 132 11.76 13.92 -10.54
CA LYS A 132 13.16 13.66 -10.92
C LYS A 132 13.25 12.96 -12.27
N GLN A 133 14.41 13.02 -12.88
CA GLN A 133 14.71 12.39 -14.17
C GLN A 133 15.96 11.52 -14.08
N VAL A 134 16.19 10.71 -15.12
CA VAL A 134 17.41 9.89 -15.23
C VAL A 134 18.65 10.77 -15.11
N GLY A 135 19.62 10.32 -14.29
CA GLY A 135 20.85 11.06 -13.98
C GLY A 135 20.77 11.92 -12.72
N ASP A 136 19.58 12.21 -12.19
CA ASP A 136 19.46 12.97 -10.95
C ASP A 136 19.95 12.14 -9.75
N SER A 137 20.73 12.79 -8.87
CA SER A 137 21.07 12.25 -7.55
C SER A 137 20.04 12.63 -6.51
N VAL A 138 19.72 11.67 -5.64
CA VAL A 138 18.79 11.83 -4.52
C VAL A 138 19.51 11.41 -3.23
N GLN A 139 19.39 12.25 -2.21
CA GLN A 139 19.84 11.93 -0.86
C GLN A 139 18.63 11.57 0.00
N PHE A 140 18.62 10.36 0.55
CA PHE A 140 17.61 9.90 1.48
C PHE A 140 18.27 9.33 2.72
N ARG A 141 18.00 9.93 3.87
CA ARG A 141 18.70 9.64 5.13
C ARG A 141 20.23 9.80 4.92
N ALA A 142 21.01 8.78 5.27
CA ALA A 142 22.47 8.79 5.11
C ALA A 142 22.94 8.25 3.76
N GLN A 143 22.03 7.93 2.83
CA GLN A 143 22.37 7.32 1.56
C GLN A 143 22.14 8.28 0.40
N GLN A 144 23.10 8.31 -0.52
CA GLN A 144 22.98 8.99 -1.81
C GLN A 144 22.94 7.95 -2.93
N PHE A 145 22.04 8.12 -3.87
CA PHE A 145 21.90 7.25 -5.04
C PHE A 145 21.47 8.07 -6.27
N THR A 146 21.64 7.49 -7.45
CA THR A 146 21.30 8.13 -8.72
C THR A 146 20.21 7.34 -9.44
N ILE A 147 19.30 8.04 -10.11
CA ILE A 147 18.29 7.41 -10.98
C ILE A 147 18.95 6.96 -12.27
N ILE A 148 18.89 5.66 -12.54
CA ILE A 148 19.50 5.01 -13.70
C ILE A 148 18.48 4.87 -14.84
N GLU A 149 17.23 4.56 -14.50
CA GLU A 149 16.20 4.28 -15.49
C GLU A 149 14.81 4.64 -14.94
N ILE A 150 13.94 5.13 -15.82
CA ILE A 150 12.52 5.35 -15.54
C ILE A 150 11.73 4.61 -16.62
N ILE A 151 10.81 3.74 -16.19
CA ILE A 151 9.94 2.96 -17.09
C ILE A 151 8.49 3.36 -16.84
#